data_AF-A0A4P7NQY4-F1
#
_entry.id   AF-A0A4P7NQY4-F1
#
_cell.length_a   1.000
_cell.length_b   1.000
_cell.length_c   1.000
_cell.angle_alpha   90.00
_cell.angle_beta   90.00
_cell.angle_gamma   90.00
#
_symmetry.space_group_name_H-M   'P 1'
#
loop_
_entity.id
_entity.type
_entity.pdbx_description
1 polymer ?
#
loop_
_entity_poly.entity_id
_entity_poly.type
_entity_poly.pdbx_seq_one_letter_code
_entity_poly.pdbx_strand_id
1 'polypeptide(L)'
;MSRHSLTAGEFGFWTNLKLAKSVESIQRHQYKAFRKISSQPNVKMISAAAARAAQRTTTSLVSRRAFHATRARLSSPYHYPEGPYTNIPFNPKTKFFFVRYWLFMATGFFAPFGIAAWQTYKPR
;
A
#
# COMPACT_ATOMS: atom_id res chain seq x y z
N MET A 1 -73.05 -18.93 5.20
CA MET A 1 -71.58 -18.87 5.16
C MET A 1 -71.15 -18.76 3.69
N SER A 2 -70.93 -17.54 3.18
CA SER A 2 -70.61 -17.30 1.77
C SER A 2 -69.14 -17.58 1.52
N ARG A 3 -68.81 -18.52 0.61
CA ARG A 3 -67.43 -18.74 0.15
C ARG A 3 -67.18 -17.81 -1.03
N HIS A 4 -66.46 -16.71 -0.78
CA HIS A 4 -65.95 -15.88 -1.87
C HIS A 4 -64.85 -16.66 -2.61
N SER A 5 -65.12 -17.04 -3.85
CA SER A 5 -64.13 -17.64 -4.76
C SER A 5 -63.18 -16.55 -5.25
N LEU A 6 -61.87 -16.73 -5.01
CA LEU A 6 -60.83 -15.81 -5.47
C LEU A 6 -60.83 -15.73 -7.00
N THR A 7 -60.75 -14.52 -7.54
CA THR A 7 -60.63 -14.32 -8.99
C THR A 7 -59.22 -14.71 -9.48
N ALA A 8 -59.08 -15.09 -10.75
CA ALA A 8 -57.79 -15.54 -11.31
C ALA A 8 -56.64 -14.55 -11.11
N GLY A 9 -56.93 -13.23 -11.11
CA GLY A 9 -55.95 -12.18 -10.85
C GLY A 9 -55.47 -12.13 -9.39
N GLU A 10 -56.37 -12.38 -8.43
CA GLU A 10 -56.01 -12.44 -7.01
C GLU A 10 -55.13 -13.65 -6.71
N PHE A 11 -55.45 -14.82 -7.28
CA PHE A 11 -54.62 -16.02 -7.12
C PHE A 11 -53.19 -15.80 -7.67
N GLY A 12 -53.06 -15.18 -8.86
CA GLY A 12 -51.76 -14.84 -9.45
C GLY A 12 -50.94 -13.85 -8.62
N PHE A 13 -51.57 -12.87 -7.97
CA PHE A 13 -50.89 -11.93 -7.08
C PHE A 13 -50.31 -12.65 -5.85
N TRP A 14 -51.11 -13.51 -5.20
CA TRP A 14 -50.68 -14.23 -4.00
C TRP A 14 -49.58 -15.26 -4.26
N THR A 15 -49.58 -15.92 -5.42
CA THR A 15 -48.50 -16.84 -5.79
C THR A 15 -47.18 -16.09 -5.99
N ASN A 16 -47.17 -15.01 -6.77
CA ASN A 16 -45.99 -14.18 -6.98
C ASN A 16 -45.46 -13.58 -5.67
N LEU A 17 -46.34 -13.14 -4.77
CA LEU A 17 -45.95 -12.64 -3.46
C LEU A 17 -45.29 -13.73 -2.60
N LYS A 18 -45.81 -14.96 -2.64
CA LYS A 18 -45.24 -16.11 -1.91
C LYS A 18 -43.86 -16.49 -2.46
N LEU A 19 -43.72 -16.47 -3.78
CA LEU A 19 -42.45 -16.66 -4.48
C LEU A 19 -41.43 -15.58 -4.11
N ALA A 20 -41.80 -14.30 -4.17
CA ALA A 20 -40.92 -13.19 -3.79
C ALA A 20 -40.43 -13.31 -2.34
N LYS A 21 -41.34 -13.57 -1.39
CA LYS A 21 -40.97 -13.78 0.02
C LYS A 21 -40.06 -15.00 0.22
N SER A 22 -40.25 -16.06 -0.57
CA SER A 22 -39.40 -17.25 -0.55
C SER A 22 -37.98 -16.93 -1.05
N VAL A 23 -37.86 -16.24 -2.18
CA VAL A 23 -36.56 -15.82 -2.74
C VAL A 23 -35.81 -14.93 -1.76
N GLU A 24 -36.47 -13.95 -1.15
CA GLU A 24 -35.84 -13.11 -0.12
C GLU A 24 -35.40 -13.91 1.11
N SER A 25 -36.20 -14.90 1.53
CA SER A 25 -35.86 -15.74 2.68
C SER A 25 -34.57 -16.54 2.43
N ILE A 26 -34.42 -17.04 1.21
CA ILE A 26 -33.24 -17.78 0.76
C ILE A 26 -32.03 -16.85 0.72
N GLN A 27 -32.15 -15.66 0.11
CA GLN A 27 -31.08 -14.67 0.07
C GLN A 27 -30.64 -14.23 1.48
N ARG A 28 -31.60 -14.00 2.39
CA ARG A 28 -31.31 -13.66 3.79
C ARG A 28 -30.57 -14.79 4.51
N HIS A 29 -30.93 -16.05 4.28
CA HIS A 29 -30.24 -17.20 4.89
C HIS A 29 -28.81 -17.33 4.37
N GLN A 30 -28.62 -17.21 3.06
CA GLN A 30 -27.31 -17.22 2.42
C GLN A 30 -26.42 -16.08 2.96
N TYR A 31 -26.95 -14.86 3.04
CA TYR A 31 -26.22 -13.71 3.57
C TYR A 31 -25.82 -13.89 5.04
N LYS A 32 -26.72 -14.39 5.89
CA LYS A 32 -26.41 -14.64 7.32
C LYS A 32 -25.34 -15.71 7.47
N ALA A 33 -25.40 -16.78 6.68
CA ALA A 33 -24.39 -17.83 6.67
C ALA A 33 -23.01 -17.29 6.25
N PHE A 34 -22.97 -16.53 5.15
CA PHE A 34 -21.74 -15.89 4.68
C PHE A 34 -21.14 -14.94 5.71
N ARG A 35 -21.95 -14.06 6.32
CA ARG A 35 -21.50 -13.12 7.35
C ARG A 35 -20.94 -13.82 8.59
N LYS A 36 -21.54 -14.94 9.00
CA LYS A 36 -21.04 -15.74 10.12
C LYS A 36 -19.66 -16.31 9.80
N ILE A 37 -19.48 -16.87 8.60
CA ILE A 37 -18.20 -17.41 8.13
C ILE A 37 -17.14 -16.31 8.03
N SER A 38 -17.47 -15.16 7.44
CA SER A 38 -16.53 -14.04 7.30
C SER A 38 -16.16 -13.38 8.63
N SER A 39 -17.04 -13.46 9.64
CA SER A 39 -16.79 -12.92 10.99
C SER A 39 -15.84 -13.78 11.83
N GLN A 40 -15.58 -15.03 11.42
CA GLN A 40 -14.65 -15.89 12.15
C GLN A 40 -13.22 -15.31 12.09
N PRO A 41 -12.47 -15.33 13.20
CA PRO A 41 -11.18 -14.66 13.30
C PRO A 41 -10.16 -15.24 12.32
N ASN A 42 -10.17 -16.55 12.09
CA ASN A 42 -9.31 -17.22 11.10
C ASN A 42 -9.61 -16.74 9.67
N VAL A 43 -10.88 -16.66 9.27
CA VAL A 43 -11.29 -16.23 7.92
C VAL A 43 -11.01 -14.75 7.70
N LYS A 44 -11.23 -13.90 8.72
CA LYS A 44 -10.89 -12.48 8.68
C LYS A 44 -9.38 -12.26 8.57
N MET A 45 -8.58 -13.04 9.28
CA MET A 45 -7.13 -12.96 9.18
C MET A 45 -6.62 -13.45 7.81
N ILE A 46 -7.16 -14.56 7.27
CA ILE A 46 -6.77 -15.09 5.94
C ILE A 46 -7.15 -14.10 4.82
N SER A 47 -8.37 -13.55 4.84
CA SER A 47 -8.80 -12.55 3.86
C SER A 47 -8.00 -11.25 3.95
N ALA A 48 -7.71 -10.77 5.16
CA ALA A 48 -6.84 -9.61 5.36
C ALA A 48 -5.39 -9.90 4.93
N ALA A 49 -4.88 -11.11 5.16
CA ALA A 49 -3.55 -11.52 4.68
C ALA A 49 -3.51 -11.59 3.15
N ALA A 50 -4.55 -12.15 2.50
CA ALA A 50 -4.68 -12.18 1.05
C ALA A 50 -4.78 -10.77 0.45
N ALA A 51 -5.55 -9.87 1.05
CA ALA A 51 -5.64 -8.47 0.63
C ALA A 51 -4.28 -7.75 0.74
N ARG A 52 -3.55 -7.94 1.85
CA ARG A 52 -2.19 -7.41 2.01
C ARG A 52 -1.19 -8.05 1.04
N ALA A 53 -1.31 -9.34 0.75
CA ALA A 53 -0.46 -10.03 -0.22
C ALA A 53 -0.71 -9.52 -1.65
N ALA A 54 -1.98 -9.30 -2.03
CA ALA A 54 -2.34 -8.69 -3.31
C ALA A 54 -1.85 -7.24 -3.43
N GLN A 55 -1.87 -6.47 -2.34
CA GLN A 55 -1.27 -5.13 -2.33
C GLN A 55 0.26 -5.17 -2.49
N ARG A 56 0.94 -6.15 -1.88
CA ARG A 56 2.39 -6.36 -2.04
C ARG A 56 2.79 -6.76 -3.46
N THR A 57 1.97 -7.54 -4.17
CA THR A 57 2.24 -7.86 -5.58
C THR A 57 2.03 -6.63 -6.47
N THR A 58 1.00 -5.81 -6.22
CA THR A 58 0.80 -4.57 -6.98
C THR A 58 1.90 -3.53 -6.72
N THR A 59 2.38 -3.36 -5.49
CA THR A 59 3.49 -2.44 -5.19
C THR A 59 4.83 -2.95 -5.74
N SER A 60 5.05 -4.27 -5.78
CA SER A 60 6.22 -4.87 -6.45
C SER A 60 6.20 -4.65 -7.97
N LEU A 61 5.03 -4.66 -8.60
CA LEU A 61 4.90 -4.35 -10.03
C LEU A 61 5.05 -2.84 -10.31
N VAL A 62 4.59 -1.98 -9.41
CA VAL A 62 4.80 -0.52 -9.50
C VAL A 62 6.27 -0.16 -9.21
N SER A 63 6.96 -0.85 -8.30
CA SER A 63 8.41 -0.69 -8.11
C SER A 63 9.23 -1.17 -9.30
N ARG A 64 8.70 -2.11 -10.11
CA ARG A 64 9.29 -2.50 -11.41
C ARG A 64 9.01 -1.49 -12.52
N ARG A 65 8.00 -0.63 -12.37
CA ARG A 65 7.83 0.58 -13.20
C ARG A 65 8.55 1.77 -12.55
N ALA A 66 9.80 1.56 -12.17
CA ALA A 66 10.70 2.63 -11.75
C ALA A 66 10.69 3.71 -12.84
N PHE A 67 9.96 4.80 -12.60
CA PHE A 67 9.88 5.97 -13.47
C PHE A 67 11.15 6.84 -13.28
N HIS A 68 12.33 6.23 -13.39
CA HIS A 68 13.67 6.83 -13.39
C HIS A 68 14.60 5.83 -14.12
N ALA A 69 15.60 6.12 -14.94
CA ALA A 69 16.28 7.31 -15.46
C ALA A 69 16.93 6.90 -16.80
N THR A 70 17.32 7.86 -17.66
CA THR A 70 18.13 7.75 -18.90
C THR A 70 18.47 6.35 -19.46
N ARG A 71 18.11 6.07 -20.73
CA ARG A 71 18.50 4.87 -21.49
C ARG A 71 19.99 4.55 -21.30
N ALA A 72 20.33 3.30 -20.97
CA ALA A 72 21.71 2.83 -20.85
C ALA A 72 22.54 3.25 -22.08
N ARG A 73 23.55 4.11 -21.88
CA ARG A 73 24.50 4.53 -22.92
C ARG A 73 25.69 3.58 -22.91
N LEU A 74 25.46 2.35 -23.38
CA LEU A 74 26.49 1.30 -23.52
C LEU A 74 27.49 1.55 -24.67
N SER A 75 27.40 2.68 -25.37
CA SER A 75 28.17 2.96 -26.59
C SER A 75 29.56 3.53 -26.37
N SER A 76 30.01 3.71 -25.11
CA SER A 76 31.31 4.31 -24.77
C SER A 76 32.26 3.28 -24.14
N PRO A 77 33.55 3.23 -24.55
CA PRO A 77 34.56 2.33 -23.97
C PRO A 77 34.73 2.44 -22.45
N TYR A 78 34.40 3.59 -21.87
CA TYR A 78 34.39 3.80 -20.42
C TYR A 78 32.98 3.63 -19.88
N HIS A 79 32.73 2.46 -19.30
CA HIS A 79 31.43 2.11 -18.73
C HIS A 79 31.46 2.30 -17.22
N TYR A 80 30.92 3.42 -16.76
CA TYR A 80 30.72 3.62 -15.33
C TYR A 80 29.57 2.77 -14.83
N PRO A 81 29.63 2.31 -13.58
CA PRO A 81 28.52 1.56 -13.00
C PRO A 81 27.23 2.38 -13.13
N GLU A 82 26.22 1.78 -13.71
CA GLU A 82 24.88 2.33 -13.83
C GLU A 82 23.99 1.77 -12.71
N GLY A 83 23.11 2.60 -12.17
CA GLY A 83 22.15 2.20 -11.14
C GLY A 83 22.13 3.12 -9.91
N PRO A 84 21.26 2.82 -8.93
CA PRO A 84 21.18 3.60 -7.71
C PRO A 84 22.52 3.63 -6.98
N TYR A 85 22.90 4.82 -6.49
CA TYR A 85 24.12 5.07 -5.72
C TYR A 85 25.45 5.02 -6.51
N THR A 86 25.40 4.88 -7.83
CA THR A 86 26.61 4.87 -8.67
C THR A 86 27.02 6.26 -9.15
N ASN A 87 26.13 7.25 -8.99
CA ASN A 87 26.31 8.64 -9.40
C ASN A 87 26.69 9.60 -8.25
N ILE A 88 26.95 9.07 -7.05
CA ILE A 88 27.29 9.86 -5.87
C ILE A 88 28.74 9.59 -5.44
N PRO A 89 29.49 10.62 -5.03
CA PRO A 89 30.91 10.49 -4.71
C PRO A 89 31.19 9.84 -3.34
N PHE A 90 30.17 9.30 -2.67
CA PHE A 90 30.28 8.67 -1.35
C PHE A 90 29.44 7.40 -1.27
N ASN A 91 29.85 6.47 -0.41
CA ASN A 91 29.17 5.18 -0.23
C ASN A 91 28.13 5.22 0.91
N PRO A 92 26.81 5.20 0.61
CA PRO A 92 25.76 5.21 1.64
C PRO A 92 25.50 3.85 2.29
N LYS A 93 26.08 2.75 1.78
CA LYS A 93 25.80 1.38 2.23
C LYS A 93 26.61 0.96 3.47
N THR A 94 27.50 1.81 3.97
CA THR A 94 28.30 1.50 5.15
C THR A 94 27.44 1.54 6.42
N LYS A 95 27.67 0.62 7.38
CA LYS A 95 26.95 0.59 8.67
C LYS A 95 26.99 1.92 9.43
N PHE A 96 28.08 2.67 9.28
CA PHE A 96 28.32 3.96 9.92
C PHE A 96 28.04 5.16 9.01
N PHE A 97 27.26 4.98 7.92
CA PHE A 97 26.95 6.09 7.01
C PHE A 97 26.25 7.25 7.73
N PHE A 98 25.30 6.94 8.63
CA PHE A 98 24.58 7.98 9.36
C PHE A 98 25.55 8.85 10.20
N VAL A 99 26.52 8.23 10.88
CA VAL A 99 27.52 8.94 11.68
C VAL A 99 28.35 9.87 10.79
N ARG A 100 28.85 9.35 9.67
CA ARG A 100 29.66 10.11 8.72
C ARG A 100 28.89 11.28 8.12
N TYR A 101 27.62 11.04 7.77
CA TYR A 101 26.73 12.06 7.22
C TYR A 101 26.49 13.20 8.22
N TRP A 102 26.10 12.87 9.45
CA TRP A 102 25.86 13.88 10.49
C TRP A 102 27.13 14.61 10.90
N LEU A 103 28.27 13.93 10.95
CA LEU A 103 29.56 14.58 11.23
C LEU A 103 29.91 15.60 10.15
N PHE A 104 29.71 15.25 8.86
CA PHE A 104 29.94 16.18 7.75
C PHE A 104 29.03 17.41 7.86
N MET A 105 27.74 17.20 8.13
CA MET A 105 26.78 18.30 8.29
C MET A 105 27.11 19.18 9.50
N ALA A 106 27.40 18.58 10.65
CA ALA A 106 27.76 19.30 11.86
C ALA A 106 29.04 20.12 11.66
N THR A 107 30.07 19.53 11.04
CA THR A 107 31.33 20.23 10.76
C THR A 107 31.08 21.46 9.89
N GLY A 108 30.34 21.33 8.78
CA GLY A 108 30.03 22.45 7.89
C GLY A 108 29.20 23.54 8.59
N PHE A 109 28.23 23.15 9.41
CA PHE A 109 27.39 24.08 10.16
C PHE A 109 28.16 24.83 11.25
N PHE A 110 29.03 24.13 12.00
CA PHE A 110 29.77 24.71 13.12
C PHE A 110 31.07 25.41 12.71
N ALA A 111 31.58 25.18 11.49
CA ALA A 111 32.78 25.84 10.97
C ALA A 111 32.80 27.37 11.16
N PRO A 112 31.78 28.15 10.75
CA PRO A 112 31.79 29.60 10.95
C PRO A 112 31.84 30.02 12.42
N PHE A 113 31.19 29.28 13.33
CA PHE A 113 31.20 29.58 14.77
C PHE A 113 32.54 29.27 15.42
N GLY A 114 33.17 28.16 15.03
CA GLY A 114 34.53 27.83 15.46
C GLY A 114 35.54 28.88 15.01
N ILE A 115 35.42 29.36 13.77
CA ILE A 115 36.25 30.45 13.25
C ILE A 115 35.98 31.75 14.03
N ALA A 116 34.71 32.10 14.29
CA ALA A 116 34.36 33.29 15.05
C ALA A 116 34.98 33.26 16.46
N ALA A 117 34.82 32.15 17.18
CA ALA A 117 35.46 31.96 18.48
C ALA A 117 36.98 32.11 18.39
N TRP A 118 37.63 31.48 17.42
CA TRP A 118 39.07 31.63 17.20
C TRP A 118 39.49 33.09 16.98
N GLN A 119 38.74 33.86 16.20
CA GLN A 119 39.03 35.28 16.00
C GLN A 119 38.93 36.09 17.30
N THR A 120 38.06 35.72 18.24
CA THR A 120 37.96 36.43 19.54
C THR A 120 39.17 36.20 20.44
N TYR A 121 39.86 35.07 20.33
CA TYR A 121 41.05 34.75 21.13
C TYR A 121 42.36 35.12 20.46
N LYS A 122 42.32 35.54 19.18
CA LYS A 122 43.53 35.95 18.47
C LYS A 122 44.02 37.31 18.98
N PRO A 123 45.31 37.48 19.32
CA PRO A 123 45.89 38.79 19.60
C PRO A 123 45.74 39.72 18.39
N ARG A 124 45.54 41.02 18.64
CA ARG A 124 45.44 42.03 17.58
C ARG A 124 46.79 42.31 16.95
#